data_AF-A0A2A2K0L9-F1
#
_entry.id   AF-A0A2A2K0L9-F1
#
_cell.length_a   1.000
_cell.length_b   1.000
_cell.length_c   1.000
_cell.angle_alpha   90.00
_cell.angle_beta   90.00
_cell.angle_gamma   90.00
#
_symmetry.space_group_name_H-M   'P 1'
#
loop_
_entity.id
_entity.type
_entity.pdbx_description
1 polymer ?
#
loop_
_entity_poly.entity_id
_entity_poly.type
_entity_poly.pdbx_seq_one_letter_code
_entity_poly.pdbx_strand_id
1 'polypeptide(L)'
;MGVIIPLVSVSAFWVLIGLGGPWLVPKGPNRGIIQLMIVMTAVCCWLFWIMVYLHQLNPLIGPQVNVKTIRWISEKWGDAPTLHNN
;
A
#
# COMPACT_ATOMS: atom_id res chain seq x y z
N MET A 1 -3.43 14.43 -7.22
CA MET A 1 -2.81 13.38 -8.07
C MET A 1 -2.15 12.26 -7.27
N GLY A 2 -1.41 12.56 -6.19
CA GLY A 2 -0.63 11.54 -5.46
C GLY A 2 -1.42 10.40 -4.81
N VAL A 3 -2.66 10.62 -4.36
CA VAL A 3 -3.45 9.58 -3.67
C VAL A 3 -4.21 8.65 -4.62
N ILE A 4 -4.66 9.18 -5.76
CA ILE A 4 -5.48 8.44 -6.72
C ILE A 4 -4.66 7.37 -7.42
N ILE A 5 -3.41 7.68 -7.79
CA ILE A 5 -2.50 6.76 -8.49
C ILE A 5 -2.29 5.45 -7.72
N PRO A 6 -1.87 5.45 -6.44
CA PRO A 6 -1.69 4.22 -5.67
C PRO A 6 -3.01 3.49 -5.40
N LEU A 7 -4.09 4.22 -5.09
CA LEU A 7 -5.41 3.61 -4.85
C LEU A 7 -5.92 2.82 -6.05
N VAL A 8 -5.89 3.42 -7.24
CA VAL A 8 -6.38 2.77 -8.46
C VAL A 8 -5.47 1.63 -8.89
N SER A 9 -4.14 1.84 -8.88
CA SER A 9 -3.19 0.84 -9.38
C SER A 9 -3.17 -0.43 -8.52
N VAL A 10 -3.08 -0.30 -7.19
CA VAL A 10 -3.01 -1.46 -6.29
C VAL A 10 -4.36 -2.18 -6.19
N SER A 11 -5.47 -1.44 -6.21
CA SER A 11 -6.80 -2.07 -6.23
C SER A 11 -7.05 -2.82 -7.52
N ALA A 12 -6.70 -2.24 -8.69
CA ALA A 12 -6.83 -2.91 -9.97
C ALA A 12 -5.98 -4.20 -10.02
N PHE A 13 -4.74 -4.14 -9.53
CA PHE A 13 -3.85 -5.31 -9.45
C PHE A 13 -4.47 -6.48 -8.67
N TRP A 14 -4.98 -6.22 -7.46
CA TRP A 14 -5.56 -7.29 -6.64
C TRP A 14 -6.91 -7.79 -7.16
N VAL A 15 -7.72 -6.91 -7.76
CA VAL A 15 -8.97 -7.31 -8.44
C VAL A 15 -8.66 -8.22 -9.63
N LEU A 16 -7.66 -7.89 -10.44
CA LEU A 16 -7.22 -8.73 -11.56
C LEU A 16 -6.72 -10.10 -11.08
N ILE A 17 -5.99 -10.17 -9.97
CA ILE A 17 -5.54 -11.45 -9.39
C ILE A 17 -6.71 -12.24 -8.82
N GLY A 18 -7.59 -11.59 -8.06
CA GLY A 18 -8.72 -12.25 -7.41
C GLY A 18 -9.76 -12.79 -8.38
N LEU A 19 -9.99 -12.09 -9.50
CA LEU A 19 -10.95 -12.52 -10.52
C LEU A 19 -10.31 -13.33 -11.67
N GLY A 20 -9.12 -12.92 -12.13
CA GLY A 20 -8.41 -13.58 -13.23
C GLY A 20 -7.69 -14.85 -12.80
N GLY A 21 -7.10 -14.88 -11.60
CA GLY A 21 -6.36 -16.03 -11.07
C GLY A 21 -7.19 -17.32 -11.03
N PRO A 22 -8.44 -17.32 -10.51
CA PRO A 22 -9.29 -18.50 -10.50
C PRO A 22 -9.63 -19.08 -11.88
N TRP A 23 -9.63 -18.24 -12.94
CA TRP A 23 -9.91 -18.70 -14.30
C TRP A 23 -8.73 -19.44 -14.93
N LEU A 24 -7.50 -19.07 -14.53
CA LEU A 24 -6.26 -19.68 -15.03
C LEU A 24 -5.92 -21.02 -14.36
N VAL A 25 -6.65 -21.43 -13.31
CA VAL A 25 -6.35 -22.68 -12.60
C VAL A 25 -6.72 -23.91 -13.45
N PRO A 26 -5.75 -24.81 -13.74
CA PRO A 26 -6.00 -26.02 -14.52
C PRO A 26 -6.96 -26.97 -13.83
N LYS A 27 -7.62 -27.82 -14.64
CA LYS A 27 -8.55 -28.84 -14.13
C LYS A 27 -7.76 -29.93 -13.39
N GLY A 28 -8.04 -30.09 -12.10
CA GLY A 28 -7.45 -31.12 -11.26
C GLY A 28 -8.24 -31.33 -9.97
N PRO A 29 -7.92 -32.37 -9.19
CA PRO A 29 -8.65 -32.72 -7.96
C PRO A 29 -8.71 -31.57 -6.94
N ASN A 30 -7.66 -30.76 -6.88
CA ASN A 30 -7.50 -29.69 -5.90
C ASN A 30 -7.90 -28.30 -6.44
N ARG A 31 -8.58 -28.22 -7.60
CA ARG A 31 -8.88 -26.95 -8.27
C ARG A 31 -9.64 -25.97 -7.37
N GLY A 32 -10.66 -26.45 -6.65
CA GLY A 32 -11.46 -25.59 -5.76
C GLY A 32 -10.65 -24.99 -4.61
N ILE A 33 -9.74 -25.77 -4.02
CA ILE A 33 -8.86 -25.30 -2.94
C ILE A 33 -7.91 -24.24 -3.47
N ILE A 34 -7.29 -24.47 -4.63
CA ILE A 34 -6.37 -23.49 -5.24
C ILE A 34 -7.10 -22.18 -5.56
N GLN A 35 -8.32 -22.26 -6.11
CA GLN A 35 -9.14 -21.07 -6.37
C GLN A 35 -9.46 -20.30 -5.08
N LEU A 36 -9.86 -21.01 -4.02
CA LEU A 36 -10.13 -20.40 -2.72
C LEU A 36 -8.88 -19.73 -2.14
N MET A 37 -7.72 -20.40 -2.20
CA MET A 37 -6.46 -19.84 -1.72
C MET A 37 -6.07 -18.56 -2.46
N ILE A 38 -6.25 -18.52 -3.79
CA ILE A 38 -5.97 -17.32 -4.60
C ILE A 38 -6.90 -16.17 -4.21
N VAL A 39 -8.22 -16.42 -4.12
CA VAL A 39 -9.21 -15.38 -3.79
C VAL A 39 -9.01 -14.86 -2.37
N MET A 40 -8.87 -15.76 -1.39
CA MET A 40 -8.64 -15.39 0.02
C MET A 40 -7.37 -14.56 0.18
N THR A 41 -6.28 -14.96 -0.49
CA THR A 41 -5.02 -14.21 -0.46
C THR A 41 -5.21 -12.82 -1.07
N ALA A 42 -5.86 -12.72 -2.24
CA ALA A 42 -6.09 -11.44 -2.90
C ALA A 42 -6.91 -10.48 -2.02
N VAL A 43 -7.96 -10.98 -1.37
CA VAL A 43 -8.79 -10.19 -0.44
C VAL A 43 -7.99 -9.76 0.79
N CYS A 44 -7.28 -10.68 1.46
CA CYS A 44 -6.50 -10.35 2.65
C CYS A 44 -5.38 -9.35 2.36
N CYS A 45 -4.63 -9.55 1.27
CA CYS A 45 -3.55 -8.65 0.89
C CYS A 45 -4.05 -7.26 0.48
N TRP A 46 -5.18 -7.19 -0.26
CA TRP A 46 -5.80 -5.91 -0.59
C TRP A 46 -6.31 -5.18 0.66
N LEU A 47 -7.02 -5.89 1.55
CA LEU A 47 -7.51 -5.33 2.82
C LEU A 47 -6.38 -4.83 3.71
N PHE A 48 -5.31 -5.61 3.88
CA PHE A 48 -4.14 -5.18 4.64
C PHE A 48 -3.56 -3.90 4.06
N TRP A 49 -3.35 -3.87 2.74
CA TRP A 49 -2.78 -2.72 2.05
C TRP A 49 -3.62 -1.46 2.18
N ILE A 50 -4.94 -1.54 1.92
CA ILE A 50 -5.80 -0.35 1.95
C ILE A 50 -5.89 0.22 3.37
N MET A 51 -5.95 -0.63 4.39
CA MET A 51 -6.04 -0.19 5.79
C MET A 51 -4.79 0.58 6.22
N VAL A 52 -3.58 0.07 5.93
CA VAL A 52 -2.34 0.78 6.28
C VAL A 52 -2.18 2.07 5.48
N TYR A 53 -2.61 2.07 4.22
CA TYR A 53 -2.55 3.26 3.37
C TYR A 53 -3.48 4.36 3.87
N LEU A 54 -4.74 4.03 4.17
CA LEU A 54 -5.72 4.99 4.69
C LEU A 54 -5.31 5.59 6.03
N HIS A 55 -4.63 4.81 6.89
CA HIS A 55 -4.13 5.29 8.17
C HIS A 55 -3.14 6.45 8.04
N GLN A 56 -2.44 6.56 6.91
CA GLN A 56 -1.41 7.58 6.67
C GLN A 56 -1.91 8.82 5.93
N LEU A 57 -3.16 8.86 5.44
CA LEU A 57 -3.65 9.97 4.61
C LEU A 57 -3.85 11.27 5.37
N ASN A 58 -4.28 11.19 6.64
CA ASN A 58 -4.45 12.34 7.53
C ASN A 58 -3.76 12.04 8.87
N PRO A 59 -2.42 12.13 8.94
CA PRO A 59 -1.69 11.78 10.14
C PRO A 59 -1.89 12.85 11.21
N LEU A 60 -2.20 12.43 12.44
CA LEU A 60 -2.30 13.34 13.59
C LEU A 60 -0.95 13.51 14.31
N ILE A 61 -0.03 12.57 14.10
CA ILE A 61 1.26 12.49 14.80
C ILE A 61 2.37 12.41 13.75
N GLY A 62 3.35 13.31 13.87
CA GLY A 62 4.57 13.31 13.06
C GLY A 62 5.70 12.49 13.71
N PRO A 63 6.76 12.17 12.94
CA PRO A 63 7.92 11.46 13.46
C PRO A 63 8.71 12.33 14.45
N GLN A 64 9.07 11.76 15.61
CA GLN A 64 9.97 12.40 16.59
C GLN A 64 11.38 11.84 16.43
N VAL A 65 12.29 12.65 15.88
CA VAL A 65 13.66 12.25 15.55
C VAL A 65 14.68 13.19 16.19
N ASN A 66 15.87 12.66 16.52
CA ASN A 66 16.95 13.46 17.10
C ASN A 66 17.47 14.50 16.10
N VAL A 67 17.86 15.67 16.61
CA VAL A 67 18.46 16.78 15.85
C VAL A 67 19.60 16.32 14.94
N LYS A 68 20.46 15.38 15.38
CA LYS A 68 21.53 14.83 14.53
C LYS A 68 20.97 14.17 13.27
N THR A 69 19.90 13.38 13.40
CA THR A 69 19.24 12.70 12.28
C THR A 69 18.51 13.71 11.38
N ILE A 70 17.89 14.75 11.95
CA ILE A 70 17.24 15.81 11.17
C ILE A 70 18.27 16.52 10.27
N ARG A 71 19.46 16.86 10.82
CA ARG A 71 20.55 17.46 10.03
C ARG A 71 21.00 16.56 8.88
N TRP A 72 21.14 15.26 9.14
CA TRP A 72 21.48 14.29 8.08
C TRP A 72 20.40 14.20 7.00
N ILE A 73 19.11 14.24 7.38
CA ILE A 73 18.01 14.21 6.42
C ILE A 73 18.04 15.48 5.56
N SER A 74 18.21 16.65 6.16
CA SER A 74 18.36 17.94 5.45
C SER A 74 19.51 17.90 4.45
N GLU A 75 20.68 17.36 4.84
CA GLU A 75 21.84 17.27 3.95
C GLU A 75 21.60 16.36 2.73
N LYS A 76 20.83 15.28 2.89
CA LYS A 76 20.61 14.28 1.82
C LYS A 76 19.36 14.51 0.97
N TRP A 77 18.30 15.00 1.59
CA TRP A 77 16.97 15.12 0.99
C TRP A 77 16.50 16.56 0.84
N GLY A 78 17.27 17.53 1.34
CA GLY A 78 16.95 18.96 1.32
C GLY A 78 16.17 19.39 2.56
N ASP A 79 16.10 20.71 2.76
CA ASP A 79 15.36 21.31 3.87
C ASP A 79 13.85 21.20 3.66
N ALA A 80 13.13 20.96 4.76
CA ALA A 80 11.69 21.03 4.75
C ALA A 80 11.24 22.50 4.54
N PRO A 81 10.14 22.75 3.81
CA PRO A 81 9.58 24.08 3.71
C PRO A 81 9.25 24.63 5.10
N THR A 82 9.77 25.81 5.42
CA THR A 82 9.53 26.46 6.71
C THR A 82 8.08 26.92 6.79
N LEU A 83 7.32 26.36 7.73
CA LEU A 83 5.90 26.71 7.96
C LEU A 83 5.72 28.06 8.68
N HIS A 84 6.80 28.74 9.04
CA HIS A 84 6.76 30.02 9.74
C HIS A 84 7.63 31.03 9.01
N ASN A 85 6.97 31.89 8.22
CA ASN A 85 7.56 33.11 7.68
C ASN A 85 6.86 34.28 8.40
N ASN A 86 7.40 34.62 9.56
CA ASN A 86 7.17 35.89 10.25
C ASN A 86 8.49 36.65 10.28
#